data_AF-A0A353JBG3-F1
#
_entry.id   AF-A0A353JBG3-F1
#
_cell.length_a   1.000
_cell.length_b   1.000
_cell.length_c   1.000
_cell.angle_alpha   90.00
_cell.angle_beta   90.00
_cell.angle_gamma   90.00
#
_symmetry.space_group_name_H-M   'P 1'
#
loop_
_entity.id
_entity.type
_entity.pdbx_description
1 polymer ?
#
loop_
_entity_poly.entity_id
_entity_poly.type
_entity_poly.pdbx_seq_one_letter_code
_entity_poly.pdbx_strand_id
1 'polypeptide(L)'
;VVEVKQEENAQEPPDWLFDDDDKKRVVEDEGEKISIDDETIIKLMVLGDKQGRKNLVSRWKELDSYLGHPTFGDVIALIKDGKPYLVTKDVIILEYDLQKLADKLNVKQNQKNASEVFTHMLGKDVFVYALSRNETVRLFQAYNNLKQISKLPKANEIKIDLKEFK
;
A
#
# COMPACT_ATOMS: atom_id res chain seq x y z
N VAL A 1 -32.26 32.98 2.57
CA VAL A 1 -30.89 32.44 2.54
C VAL A 1 -31.01 30.96 2.87
N VAL A 2 -30.70 30.10 1.90
CA VAL A 2 -30.76 28.64 2.08
C VAL A 2 -29.35 28.19 2.42
N GLU A 3 -29.08 28.00 3.71
CA GLU A 3 -27.90 27.27 4.18
C GLU A 3 -28.32 25.83 4.48
N VAL A 4 -28.06 24.94 3.52
CA VAL A 4 -28.09 23.50 3.79
C VAL A 4 -26.68 23.09 4.19
N LYS A 5 -26.58 22.67 5.45
CA LYS A 5 -25.38 22.19 6.12
C LYS A 5 -24.65 21.15 5.26
N GLN A 6 -23.35 21.33 5.11
CA GLN A 6 -22.44 20.26 4.72
C GLN A 6 -22.49 19.21 5.83
N GLU A 7 -23.07 18.04 5.53
CA GLU A 7 -22.92 16.86 6.36
C GLU A 7 -21.46 16.41 6.24
N GLU A 8 -20.65 16.81 7.22
CA GLU A 8 -19.39 16.14 7.55
C GLU A 8 -19.75 14.70 7.91
N ASN A 9 -19.59 13.80 6.95
CA ASN A 9 -19.68 12.36 7.16
C ASN A 9 -18.48 11.92 8.02
N ALA A 10 -18.55 12.19 9.33
CA ALA A 10 -17.61 11.66 10.30
C ALA A 10 -17.89 10.15 10.38
N GLN A 11 -17.15 9.37 9.58
CA GLN A 11 -17.11 7.92 9.73
C GLN A 11 -16.70 7.62 11.18
N GLU A 12 -17.55 6.90 11.89
CA GLU A 12 -17.22 6.40 13.23
C GLU A 12 -15.90 5.61 13.15
N PRO A 13 -15.03 5.74 14.17
CA PRO A 13 -13.77 5.02 14.18
C PRO A 13 -14.07 3.51 14.05
N PRO A 14 -13.35 2.80 13.17
CA PRO A 14 -13.66 1.42 12.90
C PRO A 14 -13.40 0.54 14.13
N ASP A 15 -14.23 -0.48 14.35
CA ASP A 15 -14.27 -1.29 15.59
C ASP A 15 -12.91 -1.86 16.00
N TRP A 16 -12.06 -2.20 15.02
CA TRP A 16 -10.70 -2.73 15.26
C TRP A 16 -9.74 -1.73 15.90
N LEU A 17 -10.04 -0.42 15.88
CA LEU A 17 -9.20 0.62 16.48
C LEU A 17 -9.08 0.47 18.01
N PHE A 18 -10.03 -0.22 18.63
CA PHE A 18 -10.10 -0.45 20.07
C PHE A 18 -9.86 -1.92 20.45
N ASP A 19 -9.48 -2.77 19.49
CA ASP A 19 -9.06 -4.14 19.81
C ASP A 19 -7.67 -4.09 20.47
N ASP A 20 -7.68 -4.13 21.80
CA ASP A 20 -6.50 -4.34 22.64
C ASP A 20 -6.04 -5.80 22.52
N ASP A 21 -5.48 -6.17 21.37
CA ASP A 21 -4.55 -7.29 21.34
C ASP A 21 -3.26 -6.79 22.01
N ASP A 22 -2.96 -7.27 23.23
CA ASP A 22 -1.87 -6.83 24.13
C ASP A 22 -0.45 -6.82 23.49
N LYS A 23 -0.31 -7.22 22.23
CA LYS A 23 0.97 -7.35 21.52
C LYS A 23 1.18 -6.24 20.49
N LYS A 24 1.89 -5.19 20.91
CA LYS A 24 2.40 -4.14 20.02
C LYS A 24 3.11 -4.73 18.80
N ARG A 25 2.70 -4.33 17.60
CA ARG A 25 3.41 -4.64 16.35
C ARG A 25 4.63 -3.72 16.24
N VAL A 26 5.80 -4.24 16.57
CA VAL A 26 7.05 -3.50 16.47
C VAL A 26 7.49 -3.44 15.00
N VAL A 27 7.95 -2.26 14.59
CA VAL A 27 8.56 -2.07 13.29
C VAL A 27 10.05 -2.41 13.36
N GLU A 28 10.47 -3.38 12.57
CA GLU A 28 11.87 -3.80 12.49
C GLU A 28 12.66 -2.89 11.54
N ASP A 29 13.84 -2.43 11.96
CA ASP A 29 14.71 -1.62 11.08
C ASP A 29 15.44 -2.46 10.02
N GLU A 30 15.73 -3.72 10.35
CA GLU A 30 16.48 -4.67 9.53
C GLU A 30 15.87 -6.07 9.64
N GLY A 31 16.01 -6.88 8.60
CA GLY A 31 15.47 -8.23 8.55
C GLY A 31 15.49 -8.82 7.15
N GLU A 32 14.89 -10.01 7.00
CA GLU A 32 14.67 -10.61 5.68
C GLU A 32 13.69 -9.73 4.89
N LYS A 33 14.13 -9.26 3.73
CA LYS A 33 13.33 -8.40 2.85
C LYS A 33 12.69 -9.23 1.77
N ILE A 34 11.41 -8.96 1.54
CA ILE A 34 10.74 -9.43 0.33
C ILE A 34 11.13 -8.51 -0.80
N SER A 35 11.44 -9.09 -1.96
CA SER A 35 11.75 -8.37 -3.19
C SER A 35 10.83 -8.86 -4.30
N ILE A 36 10.33 -7.92 -5.10
CA ILE A 36 9.57 -8.21 -6.31
C ILE A 36 10.39 -7.72 -7.49
N ASP A 37 10.51 -8.57 -8.52
CA ASP A 37 11.22 -8.23 -9.74
C ASP A 37 10.46 -7.18 -10.58
N ASP A 38 11.19 -6.50 -11.45
CA ASP A 38 10.63 -5.43 -12.29
C ASP A 38 9.54 -5.92 -13.24
N GLU A 39 9.64 -7.14 -13.75
CA GLU A 39 8.66 -7.70 -14.69
C GLU A 39 7.32 -7.88 -13.99
N THR A 40 7.34 -8.39 -12.75
CA THR A 40 6.18 -8.53 -11.89
C THR A 40 5.58 -7.17 -11.53
N ILE A 41 6.40 -6.16 -11.24
CA ILE A 41 5.88 -4.80 -11.00
C ILE A 41 5.26 -4.20 -12.26
N ILE A 42 5.86 -4.40 -13.44
CA ILE A 42 5.29 -3.94 -14.72
C ILE A 42 3.94 -4.63 -14.99
N LYS A 43 3.81 -5.93 -14.70
CA LYS A 43 2.54 -6.65 -14.75
C LYS A 43 1.50 -6.04 -13.80
N LEU A 44 1.90 -5.72 -12.57
CA LEU A 44 1.03 -5.01 -11.62
C LEU A 44 0.60 -3.64 -12.16
N MET A 45 1.49 -2.88 -12.82
CA MET A 45 1.17 -1.59 -13.42
C MET A 45 0.12 -1.71 -14.53
N VAL A 46 0.13 -2.81 -15.29
CA VAL A 46 -0.93 -3.12 -16.27
C VAL A 46 -2.26 -3.41 -15.58
N LEU A 47 -2.25 -4.10 -14.43
CA LEU A 47 -3.43 -4.43 -13.63
C LEU A 47 -3.93 -3.29 -12.73
N GLY A 48 -3.26 -2.14 -12.74
CA GLY A 48 -3.52 -1.03 -11.83
C GLY A 48 -4.97 -0.51 -11.89
N ASP A 49 -5.63 -0.49 -10.73
CA ASP A 49 -6.93 0.13 -10.53
C ASP A 49 -6.78 1.61 -10.13
N LYS A 50 -6.99 2.49 -11.10
CA LYS A 50 -6.94 3.94 -10.88
C LYS A 50 -8.02 4.42 -9.91
N GLN A 51 -9.19 3.80 -9.89
CA GLN A 51 -10.28 4.22 -9.02
C GLN A 51 -10.02 3.74 -7.59
N GLY A 52 -9.58 2.49 -7.41
CA GLY A 52 -9.12 1.96 -6.14
C GLY A 52 -8.01 2.82 -5.51
N ARG A 53 -7.03 3.26 -6.32
CA ARG A 53 -6.00 4.20 -5.83
C ARG A 53 -6.58 5.55 -5.40
N LYS A 54 -7.50 6.14 -6.16
CA LYS A 54 -8.15 7.41 -5.79
C LYS A 54 -8.91 7.28 -4.47
N ASN A 55 -9.65 6.19 -4.30
CA ASN A 55 -10.38 5.90 -3.06
C ASN A 55 -9.43 5.71 -1.88
N LEU A 56 -8.29 5.03 -2.08
CA LEU A 56 -7.27 4.89 -1.05
C LEU A 56 -6.68 6.26 -0.65
N VAL A 57 -6.40 7.12 -1.63
CA VAL A 57 -5.87 8.47 -1.39
C VAL A 57 -6.88 9.35 -0.65
N SER A 58 -8.18 9.27 -0.96
CA SER A 58 -9.20 10.06 -0.25
C SER A 58 -9.34 9.65 1.22
N ARG A 59 -9.08 8.37 1.52
CA ARG A 59 -9.12 7.79 2.87
C ARG A 59 -7.78 7.85 3.60
N TRP A 60 -6.73 8.36 2.94
CA TRP A 60 -5.37 8.36 3.51
C TRP A 60 -5.26 9.14 4.82
N LYS A 61 -6.08 10.20 4.97
CA LYS A 61 -6.17 10.98 6.20
C LYS A 61 -6.74 10.21 7.39
N GLU A 62 -7.50 9.13 7.16
CA GLU A 62 -8.00 8.27 8.25
C GLU A 62 -6.83 7.63 9.03
N LEU A 63 -5.67 7.45 8.40
CA LEU A 63 -4.47 6.97 9.08
C LEU A 63 -4.00 7.92 10.20
N ASP A 64 -4.33 9.22 10.13
CA ASP A 64 -4.00 10.18 11.19
C ASP A 64 -4.68 9.79 12.52
N SER A 65 -5.94 9.36 12.47
CA SER A 65 -6.67 8.92 13.66
C SER A 65 -6.13 7.61 14.26
N TYR A 66 -5.42 6.82 13.47
CA TYR A 66 -4.92 5.51 13.90
C TYR A 66 -3.49 5.57 14.47
N LEU A 67 -2.80 6.72 14.39
CA LEU A 67 -1.44 6.86 14.93
C LEU A 67 -1.35 6.59 16.43
N GLY A 68 -2.43 6.85 17.18
CA GLY A 68 -2.52 6.56 18.61
C GLY A 68 -2.82 5.10 18.95
N HIS A 69 -3.02 4.22 17.95
CA HIS A 69 -3.37 2.82 18.18
C HIS A 69 -2.24 2.10 18.93
N PRO A 70 -2.52 1.44 20.08
CA PRO A 70 -1.48 0.79 20.90
C PRO A 70 -0.71 -0.29 20.13
N THR A 71 -1.43 -1.06 19.31
CA THR A 71 -0.90 -2.16 18.50
C THR A 71 -0.21 -1.70 17.21
N PHE A 72 -0.84 -0.81 16.44
CA PHE A 72 -0.41 -0.49 15.06
C PHE A 72 0.25 0.88 14.87
N GLY A 73 0.32 1.74 15.89
CA GLY A 73 0.76 3.13 15.74
C GLY A 73 2.10 3.30 15.00
N ASP A 74 3.11 2.51 15.37
CA ASP A 74 4.44 2.55 14.74
C ASP A 74 4.39 2.11 13.25
N VAL A 75 3.57 1.10 12.95
CA VAL A 75 3.37 0.57 11.58
C VAL A 75 2.65 1.60 10.71
N ILE A 76 1.64 2.26 11.26
CA ILE A 76 0.89 3.32 10.58
C ILE A 76 1.80 4.52 10.30
N ALA A 77 2.68 4.89 11.23
CA ALA A 77 3.68 5.92 11.00
C ALA A 77 4.57 5.56 9.79
N LEU A 78 5.06 4.31 9.72
CA LEU A 78 5.84 3.83 8.58
C LEU A 78 5.04 3.84 7.26
N ILE A 79 3.75 3.46 7.28
CA ILE A 79 2.90 3.54 6.08
C ILE A 79 2.77 5.00 5.60
N LYS A 80 2.57 5.93 6.54
CA LYS A 80 2.38 7.35 6.26
C LYS A 80 3.62 8.08 5.76
N ASP A 81 4.81 7.56 6.05
CA ASP A 81 6.05 8.03 5.44
C ASP A 81 6.10 7.76 3.91
N GLY A 82 5.24 6.87 3.43
CA GLY A 82 5.02 6.60 2.02
C GLY A 82 3.72 7.21 1.49
N LYS A 83 3.46 6.99 0.19
CA LYS A 83 2.21 7.38 -0.46
C LYS A 83 1.73 6.32 -1.45
N PRO A 84 0.41 6.16 -1.67
CA PRO A 84 -0.11 5.21 -2.65
C PRO A 84 0.44 5.47 -4.06
N TYR A 85 1.12 4.49 -4.63
CA TYR A 85 1.64 4.54 -6.00
C TYR A 85 0.75 3.75 -6.96
N LEU A 86 0.51 2.49 -6.62
CA LEU A 86 -0.24 1.53 -7.42
C LEU A 86 -1.16 0.71 -6.52
N VAL A 87 -2.38 0.47 -6.97
CA VAL A 87 -3.34 -0.39 -6.27
C VAL A 87 -3.89 -1.36 -7.30
N THR A 88 -3.97 -2.63 -6.95
CA THR A 88 -4.68 -3.67 -7.69
C THR A 88 -5.75 -4.29 -6.80
N LYS A 89 -6.36 -5.38 -7.25
CA LYS A 89 -7.32 -6.12 -6.42
C LYS A 89 -6.69 -6.58 -5.09
N ASP A 90 -5.49 -7.13 -5.17
CA ASP A 90 -4.85 -7.88 -4.09
C ASP A 90 -3.47 -7.30 -3.67
N VAL A 91 -2.99 -6.23 -4.32
CA VAL A 91 -1.68 -5.62 -4.05
C VAL A 91 -1.78 -4.10 -3.92
N ILE A 92 -1.05 -3.53 -2.96
CA ILE A 92 -0.84 -2.09 -2.80
C ILE A 92 0.67 -1.84 -2.85
N ILE A 93 1.11 -0.97 -3.76
CA ILE A 93 2.48 -0.46 -3.79
C ILE A 93 2.49 0.97 -3.26
N LEU A 94 3.36 1.22 -2.30
CA LEU A 94 3.66 2.53 -1.75
C LEU A 94 4.97 3.07 -2.34
N GLU A 95 4.99 4.35 -2.68
CA GLU A 95 6.22 5.07 -3.02
C GLU A 95 6.76 5.79 -1.79
N TYR A 96 8.05 5.65 -1.54
CA TYR A 96 8.80 6.37 -0.51
C TYR A 96 9.84 7.29 -1.16
N ASP A 97 10.09 8.42 -0.51
CA ASP A 97 11.11 9.36 -0.98
C ASP A 97 12.54 8.84 -0.77
N LEU A 98 12.75 8.00 0.26
CA LEU A 98 14.05 7.44 0.62
C LEU A 98 14.05 5.91 0.51
N GLN A 99 15.09 5.33 -0.13
CA GLN A 99 15.25 3.88 -0.26
C GLN A 99 15.23 3.17 1.11
N LYS A 100 15.87 3.76 2.13
CA LYS A 100 15.91 3.18 3.48
C LYS A 100 14.52 2.93 4.06
N LEU A 101 13.54 3.79 3.76
CA LEU A 101 12.17 3.64 4.26
C LEU A 101 11.40 2.57 3.47
N ALA A 102 11.60 2.52 2.15
CA ALA A 102 11.04 1.45 1.32
C ALA A 102 11.56 0.08 1.76
N ASP A 103 12.88 -0.02 1.93
CA ASP A 103 13.56 -1.20 2.44
C ASP A 103 13.05 -1.64 3.81
N LYS A 104 12.74 -0.67 4.67
CA LYS A 104 12.19 -0.91 6.01
C LYS A 104 10.77 -1.48 5.91
N LEU A 105 9.89 -0.94 5.06
CA LEU A 105 8.55 -1.53 4.86
C LEU A 105 8.63 -2.94 4.27
N ASN A 106 9.60 -3.19 3.38
CA ASN A 106 9.77 -4.47 2.72
C ASN A 106 10.36 -5.58 3.61
N VAL A 107 10.74 -5.29 4.86
CA VAL A 107 11.02 -6.32 5.86
C VAL A 107 9.77 -7.17 6.06
N LYS A 108 9.89 -8.49 5.99
CA LYS A 108 8.76 -9.44 5.97
C LYS A 108 7.75 -9.20 7.10
N GLN A 109 8.23 -8.94 8.31
CA GLN A 109 7.37 -8.66 9.46
C GLN A 109 6.61 -7.34 9.32
N ASN A 110 7.29 -6.27 8.88
CA ASN A 110 6.69 -4.95 8.67
C ASN A 110 5.65 -4.99 7.56
N GLN A 111 5.94 -5.71 6.48
CA GLN A 111 5.03 -5.88 5.36
C GLN A 111 3.76 -6.62 5.78
N LYS A 112 3.89 -7.68 6.59
CA LYS A 112 2.75 -8.39 7.17
C LYS A 112 1.89 -7.46 8.04
N ASN A 113 2.52 -6.71 8.93
CA ASN A 113 1.83 -5.77 9.80
C ASN A 113 1.14 -4.65 8.99
N ALA A 114 1.79 -4.13 7.94
CA ALA A 114 1.19 -3.12 7.07
C ALA A 114 0.01 -3.68 6.28
N SER A 115 0.13 -4.92 5.80
CA SER A 115 -0.96 -5.64 5.13
C SER A 115 -2.18 -5.79 6.05
N GLU A 116 -1.97 -6.13 7.31
CA GLU A 116 -3.00 -6.21 8.35
C GLU A 116 -3.73 -4.86 8.53
N VAL A 117 -2.99 -3.74 8.63
CA VAL A 117 -3.58 -2.38 8.71
C VAL A 117 -4.48 -2.10 7.49
N PHE A 118 -4.01 -2.39 6.27
CA PHE A 118 -4.82 -2.18 5.08
C PHE A 118 -6.00 -3.14 4.98
N THR A 119 -5.88 -4.39 5.46
CA THR A 119 -7.00 -5.33 5.55
C THR A 119 -8.10 -4.77 6.43
N HIS A 120 -7.74 -4.25 7.61
CA HIS A 120 -8.70 -3.61 8.50
C HIS A 120 -9.35 -2.36 7.88
N MET A 121 -8.58 -1.53 7.20
CA MET A 121 -9.10 -0.30 6.58
C MET A 121 -9.98 -0.57 5.35
N LEU A 122 -9.66 -1.60 4.55
CA LEU A 122 -10.31 -1.87 3.26
C LEU A 122 -11.30 -3.04 3.30
N GLY A 123 -11.32 -3.83 4.37
CA GLY A 123 -12.16 -5.03 4.50
C GLY A 123 -11.77 -6.16 3.54
N LYS A 124 -10.54 -6.15 3.01
CA LYS A 124 -10.04 -7.18 2.08
C LYS A 124 -8.54 -7.41 2.28
N ASP A 125 -8.13 -8.66 2.13
CA ASP A 125 -6.72 -9.02 2.17
C ASP A 125 -5.96 -8.40 1.02
N VAL A 126 -4.88 -7.70 1.35
CA VAL A 126 -3.96 -7.11 0.38
C VAL A 126 -2.53 -7.40 0.78
N PHE A 127 -1.68 -7.58 -0.21
CA PHE A 127 -0.24 -7.61 -0.05
C PHE A 127 0.32 -6.19 -0.25
N VAL A 128 1.20 -5.76 0.63
CA VAL A 128 1.80 -4.42 0.57
C VAL A 128 3.25 -4.50 0.11
N TYR A 129 3.69 -3.57 -0.71
CA TYR A 129 5.10 -3.46 -1.11
C TYR A 129 5.53 -2.00 -1.19
N ALA A 130 6.81 -1.72 -0.98
CA ALA A 130 7.37 -0.39 -1.13
C ALA A 130 8.37 -0.31 -2.28
N LEU A 131 8.35 0.85 -2.93
CA LEU A 131 9.36 1.28 -3.89
C LEU A 131 9.90 2.63 -3.48
N SER A 132 11.18 2.87 -3.73
CA SER A 132 11.71 4.22 -3.71
C SER A 132 11.28 5.02 -4.94
N ARG A 133 11.35 6.34 -4.85
CA ARG A 133 11.13 7.25 -5.97
C ARG A 133 12.04 6.95 -7.19
N ASN A 134 13.26 6.48 -6.97
CA ASN A 134 14.15 6.12 -8.06
C ASN A 134 13.65 4.87 -8.81
N GLU A 135 13.17 3.88 -8.06
CA GLU A 135 12.60 2.67 -8.62
C GLU A 135 11.31 2.98 -9.39
N THR A 136 10.40 3.79 -8.83
CA THR A 136 9.16 4.15 -9.52
C THR A 136 9.40 4.88 -10.84
N VAL A 137 10.36 5.82 -10.88
CA VAL A 137 10.74 6.52 -12.12
C VAL A 137 11.30 5.53 -13.16
N ARG A 138 12.21 4.66 -12.75
CA ARG A 138 12.83 3.65 -13.63
C ARG A 138 11.80 2.67 -14.19
N LEU A 139 10.91 2.15 -13.34
CA LEU A 139 9.84 1.24 -13.71
C LEU A 139 8.81 1.92 -14.62
N PHE A 140 8.47 3.19 -14.37
CA PHE A 140 7.59 3.95 -15.24
C PHE A 140 8.18 4.16 -16.64
N GLN A 141 9.48 4.43 -16.74
CA GLN A 141 10.17 4.50 -18.03
C GLN A 141 10.14 3.14 -18.75
N ALA A 142 10.46 2.05 -18.05
CA ALA A 142 10.41 0.70 -18.61
C ALA A 142 9.00 0.34 -19.12
N TYR A 143 7.96 0.60 -18.31
CA TYR A 143 6.56 0.42 -18.69
C TYR A 143 6.20 1.21 -19.96
N ASN A 144 6.57 2.49 -20.04
CA ASN A 144 6.25 3.32 -21.21
C ASN A 144 7.01 2.88 -22.46
N ASN A 145 8.24 2.40 -22.32
CA ASN A 145 9.00 1.85 -23.45
C ASN A 145 8.31 0.62 -24.02
N LEU A 146 7.91 -0.33 -23.16
CA LEU A 146 7.16 -1.53 -23.59
C LEU A 146 5.81 -1.17 -24.19
N LYS A 147 5.13 -0.15 -23.65
CA LYS A 147 3.86 0.36 -24.17
C LYS A 147 4.00 0.88 -25.59
N GLN A 148 5.04 1.68 -25.87
CA GLN A 148 5.27 2.27 -27.19
C GLN A 148 5.51 1.22 -28.28
N ILE A 149 6.21 0.14 -27.94
CA ILE A 149 6.49 -0.96 -28.88
C ILE A 149 5.43 -2.07 -28.82
N SER A 150 4.29 -1.84 -28.15
CA SER A 150 3.19 -2.81 -28.00
C SER A 150 3.60 -4.17 -27.43
N LYS A 151 4.59 -4.19 -26.52
CA LYS A 151 5.09 -5.38 -25.82
C LYS A 151 4.62 -5.49 -24.37
N LEU A 152 3.62 -4.71 -23.96
CA LEU A 152 3.00 -4.92 -22.65
C LEU A 152 2.16 -6.22 -22.66
N PRO A 153 2.19 -7.00 -21.58
CA PRO A 153 1.30 -8.15 -21.43
C PRO A 153 -0.17 -7.69 -21.43
N LYS A 154 -1.08 -8.54 -21.91
CA LYS A 154 -2.52 -8.24 -21.83
C LYS A 154 -3.03 -8.51 -20.42
N ALA A 155 -3.91 -7.65 -19.92
CA ALA A 155 -4.42 -7.74 -18.55
C ALA A 155 -5.06 -9.10 -18.21
N ASN A 156 -5.74 -9.74 -19.17
CA ASN A 156 -6.39 -11.04 -18.99
C ASN A 156 -5.43 -12.25 -18.97
N GLU A 157 -4.18 -12.07 -19.42
CA GLU A 157 -3.16 -13.12 -19.47
C GLU A 157 -2.23 -13.08 -18.25
N ILE A 158 -2.30 -12.01 -17.44
CA ILE A 158 -1.45 -11.83 -16.25
C ILE A 158 -1.99 -12.68 -15.10
N LYS A 159 -1.13 -13.57 -14.59
CA LYS A 159 -1.33 -14.28 -13.32
C LYS A 159 -0.23 -13.85 -12.36
N ILE A 160 -0.60 -13.41 -11.17
CA ILE A 160 0.34 -13.05 -10.11
C ILE A 160 0.19 -14.09 -9.01
N ASP A 161 1.23 -14.86 -8.77
CA ASP A 161 1.25 -15.78 -7.64
C ASP A 161 1.78 -15.05 -6.40
N LEU A 162 0.86 -14.62 -5.54
CA LEU A 162 1.22 -13.94 -4.30
C LEU A 162 1.68 -14.91 -3.20
N LYS A 163 1.60 -16.23 -3.41
CA LYS A 163 2.06 -17.23 -2.43
C LYS A 163 3.57 -17.24 -2.27
N GLU A 164 4.31 -16.78 -3.28
CA GLU A 164 5.76 -16.67 -3.22
C GLU A 164 6.22 -15.56 -2.25
N PHE A 165 5.30 -14.66 -1.86
CA PHE A 165 5.60 -13.51 -1.01
C PHE A 165 4.95 -13.58 0.39
N LYS A 166 4.08 -14.57 0.67
CA LYS A 166 3.39 -14.75 1.95
C LYS A 166 4.12 -15.71 2.89
#